data_AF-A0AAJ2H0T6-F1
#
_entry.id   AF-A0AAJ2H0T6-F1
#
_cell.length_a   1.000
_cell.length_b   1.000
_cell.length_c   1.000
_cell.angle_alpha   90.00
_cell.angle_beta   90.00
_cell.angle_gamma   90.00
#
_symmetry.space_group_name_H-M   'P 1'
#
loop_
_entity.id
_entity.type
_entity.pdbx_description
1 polymer ?
#
loop_
_entity_poly.entity_id
_entity_poly.type
_entity_poly.pdbx_seq_one_letter_code
_entity_poly.pdbx_strand_id
1 'polypeptide(L)'
;ALQQPLKFGADLVVHSATKYLDGQGRALGGAVVGSSKLIAEIFAVVRTCGPSMSPFNAWIFLKGLETLRLRMEAHSKSALALALWLDAHPAVDTVFYNGLPSHRGHELAKKQQRAFGGIVSFVVKGERQGAWS
;
A
#
# COMPACT_ATOMS: atom_id res chain seq x y z
N ALA A 1 -5.27 -1.13 7.08
CA ALA A 1 -4.30 -1.28 8.19
C ALA A 1 -3.73 0.05 8.66
N LEU A 2 -3.17 0.87 7.75
CA LEU A 2 -2.40 2.06 8.15
C LEU A 2 -3.17 3.39 8.07
N GLN A 3 -4.11 3.52 7.13
CA GLN A 3 -4.94 4.72 6.95
C GLN A 3 -6.41 4.31 6.78
N GLN A 4 -7.32 5.21 7.15
CA GLN A 4 -8.77 5.03 7.01
C GLN A 4 -9.37 6.22 6.24
N PRO A 5 -9.24 6.28 4.89
CA PRO A 5 -9.64 7.45 4.10
C PRO A 5 -11.10 7.88 4.29
N LEU A 6 -12.02 6.94 4.51
CA LEU A 6 -13.43 7.26 4.79
C LEU A 6 -13.61 8.17 6.01
N LYS A 7 -12.72 8.09 7.02
CA LYS A 7 -12.74 9.00 8.18
C LYS A 7 -12.28 10.42 7.86
N PHE A 8 -11.66 10.62 6.70
CA PHE A 8 -11.18 11.91 6.19
C PHE A 8 -12.08 12.47 5.09
N GLY A 9 -13.28 11.90 4.89
CA GLY A 9 -14.27 12.41 3.95
C GLY A 9 -14.22 11.81 2.54
N ALA A 10 -13.44 10.75 2.30
CA ALA A 10 -13.55 10.02 1.04
C ALA A 10 -14.88 9.24 0.97
N ASP A 11 -15.54 9.25 -0.19
CA ASP A 11 -16.80 8.52 -0.40
C ASP A 11 -16.57 7.03 -0.70
N LEU A 12 -15.47 6.72 -1.38
CA LEU A 12 -15.08 5.37 -1.81
C LEU A 12 -13.60 5.12 -1.56
N VAL A 13 -13.26 3.89 -1.20
CA VAL A 13 -11.89 3.39 -1.11
C VAL A 13 -11.76 2.16 -1.98
N VAL A 14 -10.78 2.18 -2.88
CA VAL A 14 -10.47 1.07 -3.77
C VAL A 14 -9.12 0.47 -3.38
N HIS A 15 -9.07 -0.85 -3.24
CA HIS A 15 -7.86 -1.60 -2.97
C HIS A 15 -7.60 -2.61 -4.08
N SER A 16 -6.34 -2.68 -4.53
CA SER A 16 -5.82 -3.90 -5.18
C SER A 16 -5.57 -4.94 -4.08
N ALA A 17 -6.42 -5.96 -4.02
CA ALA A 17 -6.31 -7.02 -3.03
C ALA A 17 -5.08 -7.91 -3.27
N THR A 18 -4.58 -7.94 -4.51
CA THR A 18 -3.32 -8.58 -4.92
C THR A 18 -2.11 -8.17 -4.08
N LYS A 19 -2.09 -6.93 -3.56
CA LYS A 19 -0.95 -6.38 -2.83
C LYS A 19 -0.97 -6.82 -1.37
N TYR A 20 -1.11 -5.88 -0.44
CA TYR A 20 -0.98 -6.18 0.97
C TYR A 20 -2.12 -7.02 1.56
N LEU A 21 -3.32 -7.01 0.94
CA LEU A 21 -4.47 -7.76 1.45
C LEU A 21 -4.25 -9.28 1.33
N ASP A 22 -3.81 -9.78 0.18
CA ASP A 22 -3.24 -11.13 0.10
C ASP A 22 -1.91 -11.21 0.86
N GLY A 23 -0.96 -10.34 0.49
CA GLY A 23 0.33 -10.23 1.15
C GLY A 23 1.31 -11.37 0.89
N GLN A 24 0.98 -12.31 -0.01
CA GLN A 24 1.78 -13.51 -0.28
C GLN A 24 1.97 -13.79 -1.78
N GLY A 25 1.41 -12.98 -2.67
CA GLY A 25 1.52 -13.11 -4.13
C GLY A 25 0.70 -14.27 -4.72
N ARG A 26 -0.37 -14.71 -4.06
CA ARG A 26 -1.09 -15.95 -4.42
C ARG A 26 -2.31 -15.75 -5.30
N ALA A 27 -2.94 -14.58 -5.24
CA ALA A 27 -4.21 -14.33 -5.93
C ALA A 27 -4.31 -12.89 -6.46
N LEU A 28 -5.10 -12.73 -7.53
CA LEU A 28 -5.48 -11.45 -8.10
C LEU A 28 -6.90 -11.06 -7.70
N GLY A 29 -7.10 -9.78 -7.38
CA GLY A 29 -8.41 -9.27 -7.02
C GLY A 29 -8.41 -7.80 -6.59
N GLY A 30 -9.61 -7.27 -6.36
CA GLY A 30 -9.84 -5.92 -5.88
C GLY A 30 -10.96 -5.87 -4.84
N ALA A 31 -10.99 -4.79 -4.07
CA ALA A 31 -12.07 -4.49 -3.14
C ALA A 31 -12.46 -3.02 -3.27
N VAL A 32 -13.77 -2.74 -3.28
CA VAL A 32 -14.32 -1.38 -3.24
C VAL A 32 -15.16 -1.25 -1.98
N VAL A 33 -14.91 -0.20 -1.21
CA VAL A 33 -15.53 0.03 0.10
C VAL A 33 -16.13 1.43 0.13
N GLY A 34 -17.39 1.55 0.54
CA GLY A 34 -18.13 2.81 0.62
C GLY A 34 -19.52 2.59 1.20
N SER A 35 -20.39 3.60 1.08
CA SER A 35 -21.79 3.51 1.52
C SER A 35 -22.58 2.49 0.71
N SER A 36 -23.62 1.89 1.30
CA SER A 36 -24.48 0.92 0.63
C SER A 36 -25.09 1.45 -0.68
N LYS A 37 -25.43 2.74 -0.73
CA LYS A 37 -25.94 3.41 -1.93
C LYS A 37 -24.93 3.33 -3.08
N LEU A 38 -23.69 3.76 -2.84
CA LEU A 38 -22.64 3.77 -3.87
C LEU A 38 -22.24 2.34 -4.27
N ILE A 39 -22.15 1.43 -3.30
CA ILE A 39 -21.82 0.03 -3.58
C ILE A 39 -22.90 -0.66 -4.42
N ALA A 40 -24.19 -0.32 -4.23
CA ALA A 40 -25.27 -0.86 -5.06
C ALA A 40 -25.14 -0.46 -6.55
N GLU A 41 -24.76 0.80 -6.82
CA GLU A 41 -24.51 1.28 -8.18
C GLU A 41 -23.32 0.55 -8.83
N ILE A 42 -22.22 0.37 -8.08
CA ILE A 42 -21.04 -0.37 -8.54
C ILE A 42 -21.37 -1.85 -8.77
N PHE A 43 -22.16 -2.46 -7.88
CA PHE A 43 -22.56 -3.86 -7.99
C PHE A 43 -23.38 -4.11 -9.26
N ALA A 44 -24.23 -3.15 -9.68
CA ALA A 44 -24.95 -3.25 -10.95
C ALA A 44 -24.00 -3.36 -12.16
N VAL A 45 -22.87 -2.63 -12.14
CA VAL A 45 -21.81 -2.75 -13.16
C VAL A 45 -21.11 -4.10 -13.07
N VAL A 46 -20.72 -4.54 -11.87
CA VAL A 46 -20.04 -5.83 -11.67
C VAL A 46 -20.91 -7.00 -12.14
N ARG A 47 -22.21 -6.95 -11.83
CA ARG A 47 -23.19 -7.96 -12.25
C ARG A 47 -23.36 -8.00 -13.77
N THR A 48 -23.37 -6.85 -14.43
CA THR A 48 -23.62 -6.73 -15.88
C THR A 48 -22.37 -7.02 -16.71
N CYS A 49 -21.21 -6.47 -16.31
CA CYS A 49 -19.96 -6.59 -17.06
C CYS A 49 -19.14 -7.85 -16.70
N GLY A 50 -19.52 -8.55 -15.63
CA GLY A 50 -18.89 -9.80 -15.21
C GLY A 50 -17.54 -9.75 -14.47
N PRO A 51 -16.97 -8.63 -13.99
CA PRO A 51 -15.73 -8.66 -13.20
C PRO A 51 -15.99 -9.20 -11.78
N SER A 52 -16.29 -10.50 -11.69
CA SER A 52 -16.60 -11.21 -10.44
C SER A 52 -15.38 -11.93 -9.88
N MET A 53 -15.22 -11.90 -8.56
CA MET A 53 -14.14 -12.60 -7.87
C MET A 53 -14.50 -14.07 -7.66
N SER A 54 -13.55 -14.97 -7.94
CA SER A 54 -13.67 -16.38 -7.55
C SER A 54 -13.84 -16.51 -6.04
N PRO A 55 -14.78 -17.36 -5.55
CA PRO A 55 -14.93 -17.62 -4.11
C PRO A 55 -13.64 -18.11 -3.45
N PHE A 56 -12.81 -18.86 -4.18
CA PHE A 56 -11.53 -19.34 -3.68
C PHE A 56 -10.53 -18.18 -3.47
N ASN A 57 -10.46 -17.23 -4.42
CA ASN A 57 -9.64 -16.03 -4.24
C ASN A 57 -10.15 -15.17 -3.08
N ALA A 58 -11.48 -15.05 -2.92
CA ALA A 58 -12.07 -14.36 -1.78
C ALA A 58 -11.65 -14.99 -0.44
N TRP A 59 -11.64 -16.33 -0.35
CA TRP A 59 -11.13 -17.05 0.81
C TRP A 59 -9.63 -16.83 1.05
N ILE A 60 -8.80 -16.84 -0.01
CA ILE A 60 -7.36 -16.53 0.07
C ILE A 60 -7.14 -15.15 0.68
N PHE A 61 -7.87 -14.12 0.20
CA PHE A 61 -7.76 -12.77 0.75
C PHE A 61 -8.23 -12.72 2.19
N LEU A 62 -9.34 -13.36 2.54
CA LEU A 62 -9.83 -13.45 3.92
C LEU A 62 -8.77 -14.02 4.86
N LYS A 63 -8.09 -15.10 4.47
CA LYS A 63 -6.96 -15.67 5.23
C LYS A 63 -5.78 -14.70 5.31
N GLY A 64 -5.49 -13.96 4.25
CA GLY A 64 -4.45 -12.93 4.24
C GLY A 64 -4.69 -11.81 5.27
N LEU A 65 -5.96 -11.44 5.50
CA LEU A 65 -6.35 -10.39 6.44
C LEU A 65 -6.02 -10.71 7.90
N GLU A 66 -6.02 -11.98 8.30
CA GLU A 66 -5.73 -12.41 9.68
C GLU A 66 -4.36 -11.96 10.17
N THR A 67 -3.38 -11.88 9.25
CA THR A 67 -2.01 -11.47 9.55
C THR A 67 -1.67 -10.07 9.07
N LEU A 68 -2.62 -9.35 8.46
CA LEU A 68 -2.37 -8.06 7.80
C LEU A 68 -1.74 -7.04 8.74
N ARG A 69 -2.22 -6.95 9.99
CA ARG A 69 -1.67 -5.99 10.96
C ARG A 69 -0.19 -6.27 11.25
N LEU A 70 0.12 -7.52 11.61
CA LEU A 70 1.49 -7.94 11.93
C LEU A 70 2.44 -7.71 10.75
N ARG A 71 2.00 -8.08 9.54
CA ARG A 71 2.79 -7.86 8.31
C ARG A 71 3.03 -6.39 8.05
N MET A 72 2.02 -5.53 8.17
CA MET A 72 2.17 -4.10 7.91
C MET A 72 3.01 -3.37 8.95
N GLU A 73 2.97 -3.79 10.23
CA GLU A 73 3.87 -3.30 11.27
C GLU A 73 5.33 -3.66 10.93
N ALA A 74 5.60 -4.93 10.60
CA ALA A 74 6.93 -5.39 10.20
C ALA A 74 7.43 -4.69 8.93
N HIS A 75 6.61 -4.61 7.86
CA HIS A 75 6.96 -3.91 6.63
C HIS A 75 7.29 -2.44 6.87
N SER A 76 6.51 -1.74 7.70
CA SER A 76 6.74 -0.32 7.97
C SER A 76 8.04 -0.10 8.77
N LYS A 77 8.32 -0.96 9.75
CA LYS A 77 9.56 -0.91 10.53
C LYS A 77 10.79 -1.17 9.64
N SER A 78 10.75 -2.21 8.82
CA SER A 78 11.86 -2.56 7.93
C SER A 78 12.08 -1.50 6.85
N ALA A 79 11.01 -0.96 6.28
CA ALA A 79 11.10 0.10 5.28
C ALA A 79 11.71 1.39 5.85
N LEU A 80 11.33 1.79 7.07
CA LEU A 80 11.95 2.95 7.73
C LEU A 80 13.44 2.73 7.98
N ALA A 81 13.83 1.55 8.47
CA ALA A 81 15.24 1.22 8.70
C ALA A 81 16.04 1.25 7.39
N LEU A 82 15.50 0.67 6.30
CA LEU A 82 16.12 0.71 4.98
C LEU A 82 16.20 2.13 4.43
N ALA A 83 15.14 2.92 4.56
CA ALA A 83 15.09 4.29 4.08
C ALA A 83 16.15 5.16 4.77
N LEU A 84 16.31 5.05 6.09
CA LEU A 84 17.34 5.75 6.86
C LEU A 84 18.76 5.34 6.42
N TRP A 85 18.99 4.04 6.18
CA TRP A 85 20.28 3.56 5.68
C TRP A 85 20.58 4.07 4.28
N LEU A 86 19.60 4.03 3.37
CA LEU A 86 19.72 4.55 2.00
C LEU A 86 19.99 6.06 2.00
N ASP A 87 19.32 6.82 2.88
CA ASP A 87 19.46 8.28 2.95
C ASP A 87 20.88 8.72 3.37
N ALA A 88 21.58 7.86 4.12
CA ALA A 88 22.98 8.08 4.49
C ALA A 88 23.99 7.46 3.50
N HIS A 89 23.53 6.70 2.50
CA HIS A 89 24.42 5.90 1.67
C HIS A 89 25.09 6.75 0.57
N PRO A 90 26.44 6.71 0.41
CA PRO A 90 27.14 7.63 -0.48
C PRO A 90 26.80 7.46 -1.96
N ALA A 91 26.40 6.24 -2.38
CA ALA A 91 25.96 5.95 -3.75
C ALA A 91 24.49 6.32 -4.03
N VAL A 92 23.72 6.70 -3.01
CA VAL A 92 22.31 7.10 -3.17
C VAL A 92 22.25 8.62 -3.28
N ASP A 93 21.46 9.10 -4.24
CA ASP A 93 21.24 10.52 -4.48
C ASP A 93 20.05 11.04 -3.67
N THR A 94 18.90 10.38 -3.80
CA THR A 94 17.63 10.84 -3.20
C THR A 94 16.81 9.63 -2.73
N VAL A 95 16.20 9.73 -1.55
CA VAL A 95 15.25 8.71 -1.03
C VAL A 95 13.83 9.28 -0.95
N PHE A 96 12.87 8.55 -1.52
CA PHE A 96 11.44 8.84 -1.47
C PHE A 96 10.76 7.89 -0.50
N TYR A 97 10.65 8.33 0.76
CA TYR A 97 9.89 7.64 1.78
C TYR A 97 9.22 8.65 2.72
N ASN A 98 7.89 8.60 2.83
CA ASN A 98 7.13 9.54 3.66
C ASN A 98 7.38 9.38 5.17
N GLY A 99 8.05 8.32 5.60
CA GLY A 99 8.53 8.16 6.97
C GLY A 99 9.79 8.96 7.31
N LEU A 100 10.51 9.49 6.31
CA LEU A 100 11.66 10.37 6.54
C LEU A 100 11.20 11.80 6.84
N PRO A 101 11.78 12.50 7.84
CA PRO A 101 11.45 13.90 8.13
C PRO A 101 11.73 14.86 6.96
N SER A 102 12.68 14.52 6.10
CA SER A 102 13.03 15.28 4.89
C SER A 102 11.95 15.23 3.80
N HIS A 103 11.05 14.25 3.85
CA HIS A 103 10.02 14.08 2.84
C HIS A 103 8.92 15.15 3.00
N ARG A 104 8.60 15.89 1.93
CA ARG A 104 7.58 16.97 1.92
C ARG A 104 6.23 16.55 2.53
N GLY A 105 5.83 15.30 2.33
CA GLY A 105 4.58 14.74 2.84
C GLY A 105 4.63 14.17 4.27
N HIS A 106 5.76 14.24 4.98
CA HIS A 106 5.96 13.56 6.27
C HIS A 106 4.92 13.96 7.32
N GLU A 107 4.75 15.27 7.56
CA GLU A 107 3.81 15.77 8.58
C GLU A 107 2.36 15.42 8.27
N LEU A 108 1.96 15.43 7.00
CA LEU A 108 0.63 15.01 6.60
C LEU A 108 0.44 13.49 6.78
N ALA A 109 1.42 12.70 6.36
CA ALA A 109 1.40 11.25 6.53
C ALA A 109 1.30 10.86 8.01
N LYS A 110 2.08 11.50 8.87
CA LYS A 110 2.05 11.30 10.34
C LYS A 110 0.68 11.62 10.95
N LYS A 111 -0.02 12.64 10.43
CA LYS A 111 -1.38 12.99 10.89
C LYS A 111 -2.44 11.98 10.46
N GLN A 112 -2.31 11.40 9.26
CA GLN A 112 -3.36 10.58 8.65
C GLN A 112 -3.12 9.06 8.73
N GLN A 113 -1.88 8.64 9.00
CA GLN A 113 -1.43 7.25 8.96
C GLN A 113 -0.89 6.80 10.33
N ARG A 114 -1.08 5.52 10.66
CA ARG A 114 -0.50 4.90 11.86
C ARG A 114 0.97 4.50 11.69
N ALA A 115 1.39 4.26 10.45
CA ALA A 115 2.76 3.99 10.04
C ALA A 115 2.90 4.29 8.54
N PHE A 116 4.12 4.32 8.04
CA PHE A 116 4.45 4.85 6.70
C PHE A 116 4.43 3.79 5.58
N GLY A 117 4.13 2.53 5.88
CA GLY A 117 4.04 1.46 4.89
C GLY A 117 5.39 0.92 4.46
N GLY A 118 5.36 -0.08 3.56
CA GLY A 118 6.52 -0.89 3.20
C GLY A 118 7.18 -0.53 1.87
N ILE A 119 6.79 0.56 1.22
CA ILE A 119 7.30 0.93 -0.11
C ILE A 119 8.33 2.04 0.04
N VAL A 120 9.54 1.78 -0.43
CA VAL A 120 10.63 2.76 -0.51
C VAL A 120 11.03 2.88 -1.98
N SER A 121 11.31 4.08 -2.44
CA SER A 121 11.91 4.34 -3.76
C SER A 121 13.09 5.27 -3.58
N PHE A 122 14.11 5.17 -4.43
CA PHE A 122 15.32 5.99 -4.33
C PHE A 122 16.01 6.09 -5.69
N VAL A 123 16.89 7.08 -5.82
CA VAL A 123 17.71 7.32 -7.01
C VAL A 123 19.15 6.97 -6.67
N VAL A 124 19.77 6.14 -7.51
CA VAL A 124 21.20 5.83 -7.42
C VAL A 124 21.97 6.89 -8.22
N LYS A 125 23.12 7.32 -7.70
CA LYS A 125 24.02 8.26 -8.40
C LYS A 125 24.58 7.62 -9.66
N GLY A 126 24.84 8.43 -10.69
CA GLY A 126 25.43 7.93 -11.94
C GLY A 126 24.48 7.13 -12.81
N GLU A 127 23.16 7.27 -12.59
CA GLU A 127 22.10 6.64 -13.38
C GLU A 127 22.29 5.13 -13.52
N ARG A 128 22.12 4.59 -14.73
CA ARG A 128 22.29 3.17 -15.04
C ARG A 128 23.70 2.67 -14.72
N GLN A 129 24.73 3.46 -15.00
CA GLN A 129 26.11 3.00 -14.85
C GLN A 129 26.50 2.90 -13.37
N GLY A 130 26.15 3.90 -12.56
CA GLY A 130 26.38 3.85 -11.12
C GLY A 130 25.49 2.86 -10.36
N ALA A 131 24.36 2.43 -10.95
CA ALA A 131 23.52 1.37 -10.40
C ALA A 131 24.05 -0.07 -10.66
N TRP A 132 24.95 -0.24 -11.62
CA TRP A 132 25.51 -1.55 -11.99
C TRP A 132 26.97 -1.77 -11.55
N SER A 133 27.65 -0.72 -11.12
CA SER A 133 28.99 -0.77 -10.50
C SER A 133 28.90 -1.03 -9.01
#